data_AF-A0A1S3D6T0-F1
#
_entry.id   AF-A0A1S3D6T0-F1
#
_cell.length_a   1.000
_cell.length_b   1.000
_cell.length_c   1.000
_cell.angle_alpha   90.00
_cell.angle_beta   90.00
_cell.angle_gamma   90.00
#
_symmetry.space_group_name_H-M   'P 1'
#
loop_
_entity.id
_entity.type
_entity.pdbx_description
1 polymer ?
#
loop_
_entity_poly.entity_id
_entity_poly.type
_entity_poly.pdbx_seq_one_letter_code
_entity_poly.pdbx_strand_id
1 'polypeptide(L)'
;MVSRYQYDEIREILQFIKELQTLDDWSFDVFALSESGTSQPIKYLGYDLLNRYGIFHKFKVPPSTLENFLVRIEEGYCRHRNPYHNNLHAADVAQTIHFMLCQTGLMNWLTDLEIFATLVAALIHDYEHTGTTNNFHVMAGTDTAMLYNDRAVLENHHVSASFRVLKEDDCNILQNLSKEEFREFRTLVIDMVLATDMSFHFQQLKNMRNLLTLAEPSVDKSKALSLVLHCCDIAHPSKRWDLHHRWTSLLLEEFFRQGDKERELGLPFSPLCDRNNTLVAESQIGFIEFIVEPSMAVCSDMLETILGPINAPTPADVAPISISEQTDSSKAKDGLNLNCDVQAMKYSIPKPWVGCLLENKKRWKEQALKDAESRAATQNDSDSPSSPQHCFIEFIVEPSMAVCSDMLETILGPINAPTPADVAPISISEQTDSSKAKDGLNLNCDVQAMKYSIPKPWVGCLLENKKRWKEQALKGKQKLYILYFVM
;
A
#
# COMPACT_ATOMS: atom_id res chain seq x y z
N MET A 1 37.63 -37.94 -10.37
CA MET A 1 36.74 -37.32 -11.38
C MET A 1 35.46 -36.95 -10.66
N VAL A 2 35.28 -35.67 -10.36
CA VAL A 2 33.97 -35.15 -9.95
C VAL A 2 33.05 -35.36 -11.16
N SER A 3 31.92 -36.05 -10.98
CA SER A 3 31.00 -36.28 -12.10
C SER A 3 30.50 -34.93 -12.63
N ARG A 4 30.20 -34.82 -13.93
CA ARG A 4 29.67 -33.58 -14.53
C ARG A 4 28.47 -33.02 -13.75
N TYR A 5 27.68 -33.92 -13.17
CA TYR A 5 26.54 -33.63 -12.30
C TYR A 5 26.94 -32.91 -11.00
N GLN A 6 27.97 -33.37 -10.29
CA GLN A 6 28.48 -32.69 -9.09
C GLN A 6 29.11 -31.33 -9.43
N TYR A 7 29.62 -31.15 -10.65
CA TYR A 7 30.21 -29.88 -11.08
C TYR A 7 29.13 -28.81 -11.35
N ASP A 8 28.01 -29.23 -11.94
CA ASP A 8 26.86 -28.36 -12.18
C ASP A 8 26.18 -27.97 -10.86
N GLU A 9 26.01 -28.91 -9.92
CA GLU A 9 25.47 -28.67 -8.57
C GLU A 9 26.34 -27.69 -7.74
N ILE A 10 27.68 -27.85 -7.77
CA ILE A 10 28.60 -26.91 -7.12
C ILE A 10 28.51 -25.52 -7.76
N ARG A 11 28.33 -25.43 -9.08
CA ARG A 11 28.21 -24.16 -9.79
C ARG A 11 26.92 -23.42 -9.44
N GLU A 12 25.80 -24.13 -9.33
CA GLU A 12 24.52 -23.57 -8.89
C GLU A 12 24.63 -23.03 -7.46
N ILE A 13 25.22 -23.80 -6.53
CA ILE A 13 25.46 -23.35 -5.15
C ILE A 13 26.35 -22.10 -5.10
N LEU A 14 27.43 -22.06 -5.89
CA LEU A 14 28.32 -20.89 -5.93
C LEU A 14 27.62 -19.65 -6.51
N GLN A 15 26.78 -19.83 -7.53
CA GLN A 15 25.98 -18.73 -8.09
C GLN A 15 24.97 -18.23 -7.06
N PHE A 16 24.26 -19.14 -6.38
CA PHE A 16 23.32 -18.82 -5.32
C PHE A 16 23.97 -18.01 -4.18
N ILE A 17 25.15 -18.43 -3.71
CA ILE A 17 25.94 -17.69 -2.70
C ILE A 17 26.32 -16.31 -3.22
N LYS A 18 26.70 -16.19 -4.50
CA LYS A 18 27.06 -14.92 -5.11
C LYS A 18 25.87 -13.97 -5.18
N GLU A 19 24.67 -14.45 -5.50
CA GLU A 19 23.47 -13.62 -5.45
C GLU A 19 23.21 -13.12 -4.02
N LEU A 20 23.30 -13.99 -3.01
CA LEU A 20 23.13 -13.61 -1.60
C LEU A 20 24.12 -12.54 -1.11
N GLN A 21 25.28 -12.38 -1.75
CA GLN A 21 26.22 -11.30 -1.45
C GLN A 21 25.71 -9.92 -1.89
N THR A 22 24.71 -9.86 -2.78
CA THR A 22 24.09 -8.63 -3.26
C THR A 22 22.78 -8.28 -2.54
N LEU A 23 22.46 -8.97 -1.44
CA LEU A 23 21.23 -8.74 -0.65
C LEU A 23 21.06 -7.32 -0.14
N ASP A 24 22.14 -6.55 -0.03
CA ASP A 24 22.10 -5.16 0.43
C ASP A 24 21.77 -4.17 -0.70
N ASP A 25 21.63 -4.64 -1.95
CA ASP A 25 21.29 -3.79 -3.10
C ASP A 25 19.77 -3.56 -3.23
N TRP A 26 19.38 -2.36 -3.68
CA TRP A 26 17.96 -1.99 -3.84
C TRP A 26 17.27 -2.79 -4.95
N SER A 27 18.00 -3.09 -6.02
CA SER A 27 17.54 -3.86 -7.17
C SER A 27 18.13 -5.26 -7.17
N PHE A 28 18.21 -5.87 -5.98
CA PHE A 28 18.49 -7.29 -5.82
C PHE A 28 17.59 -8.14 -6.73
N ASP A 29 18.20 -9.05 -7.48
CA ASP A 29 17.50 -9.88 -8.45
C ASP A 29 16.98 -11.16 -7.79
N VAL A 30 15.79 -11.06 -7.20
CA VAL A 30 15.10 -12.20 -6.58
C VAL A 30 14.80 -13.33 -7.58
N PHE A 31 14.66 -13.01 -8.87
CA PHE A 31 14.45 -14.03 -9.89
C PHE A 31 15.73 -14.81 -10.17
N ALA A 32 16.87 -14.12 -10.28
CA ALA A 32 18.17 -14.77 -10.41
C ALA A 32 18.49 -15.67 -9.20
N LEU A 33 18.10 -15.25 -7.98
CA LEU A 33 18.22 -16.08 -6.78
C LEU A 33 17.42 -17.39 -6.92
N SER A 34 16.18 -17.32 -7.38
CA SER A 34 15.32 -18.50 -7.53
C SER A 34 15.76 -19.40 -8.68
N GLU A 35 16.20 -18.82 -9.79
CA GLU A 35 16.72 -19.54 -10.96
C GLU A 35 18.07 -20.24 -10.69
N SER A 36 18.87 -19.72 -9.75
CA SER A 36 20.14 -20.32 -9.31
C SER A 36 20.01 -21.28 -8.12
N GLY A 37 18.84 -21.36 -7.48
CA GLY A 37 18.57 -22.17 -6.29
C GLY A 37 17.45 -23.20 -6.48
N THR A 38 16.97 -23.79 -5.37
CA THR A 38 16.03 -24.94 -5.41
C THR A 38 14.54 -24.53 -5.50
N SER A 39 14.18 -23.42 -6.15
CA SER A 39 12.78 -22.91 -6.18
C SER A 39 12.14 -22.68 -4.80
N GLN A 40 12.96 -22.48 -3.75
CA GLN A 40 12.52 -22.17 -2.38
C GLN A 40 13.12 -20.83 -1.87
N PRO A 41 12.85 -19.70 -2.54
CA PRO A 41 13.42 -18.40 -2.19
C PRO A 41 13.11 -17.97 -0.73
N ILE A 42 11.90 -18.22 -0.21
CA ILE A 42 11.55 -17.86 1.18
C ILE A 42 12.44 -18.61 2.16
N LYS A 43 12.62 -19.92 1.95
CA LYS A 43 13.44 -20.76 2.83
C LYS A 43 14.85 -20.21 2.99
N TYR A 44 15.56 -20.00 1.89
CA TYR A 44 16.98 -19.63 2.01
C TYR A 44 17.16 -18.16 2.34
N LEU A 45 16.39 -17.26 1.71
CA LEU A 45 16.49 -15.83 1.99
C LEU A 45 16.02 -15.53 3.42
N GLY A 46 14.90 -16.10 3.84
CA GLY A 46 14.39 -15.96 5.21
C GLY A 46 15.37 -16.51 6.26
N TYR A 47 15.98 -17.67 6.00
CA TYR A 47 16.98 -18.23 6.90
C TYR A 47 18.22 -17.34 7.00
N ASP A 48 18.74 -16.85 5.87
CA ASP A 48 19.91 -15.97 5.84
C ASP A 48 19.63 -14.63 6.56
N LEU A 49 18.50 -13.98 6.27
CA LEU A 49 18.12 -12.73 6.94
C LEU A 49 17.98 -12.92 8.45
N LEU A 50 17.19 -13.89 8.90
CA LEU A 50 17.00 -14.15 10.34
C LEU A 50 18.32 -14.54 11.04
N ASN A 51 19.23 -15.22 10.34
CA ASN A 51 20.57 -15.48 10.84
C ASN A 51 21.40 -14.20 10.98
N ARG A 52 21.43 -13.35 9.94
CA ARG A 52 22.19 -12.09 9.91
C ARG A 52 21.78 -11.14 11.04
N TYR A 53 20.49 -11.08 11.36
CA TYR A 53 19.98 -10.27 12.47
C TYR A 53 20.14 -10.94 13.86
N GLY A 54 20.72 -12.15 13.92
CA GLY A 54 21.08 -12.84 15.14
C GLY A 54 19.91 -13.49 15.89
N ILE A 55 18.81 -13.77 15.20
CA ILE A 55 17.54 -14.24 15.80
C ILE A 55 17.71 -15.56 16.56
N PHE A 56 18.56 -16.47 16.07
CA PHE A 56 18.85 -17.73 16.76
C PHE A 56 19.37 -17.54 18.18
N HIS A 57 20.34 -16.63 18.35
CA HIS A 57 20.96 -16.39 19.65
C HIS A 57 20.08 -15.53 20.54
N LYS A 58 19.52 -14.44 19.99
CA LYS A 58 18.73 -13.46 20.74
C LYS A 58 17.44 -14.05 21.29
N PHE A 59 16.72 -14.84 20.49
CA PHE A 59 15.41 -15.40 20.84
C PHE A 59 15.44 -16.92 21.05
N LYS A 60 16.63 -17.53 21.05
CA LYS A 60 16.84 -18.97 21.27
C LYS A 60 16.01 -19.84 20.31
N VAL A 61 15.85 -19.42 19.06
CA VAL A 61 15.10 -20.18 18.05
C VAL A 61 15.91 -21.40 17.63
N PRO A 62 15.39 -22.64 17.72
CA PRO A 62 16.10 -23.80 17.20
C PRO A 62 16.21 -23.76 15.67
N PRO A 63 17.38 -24.04 15.07
CA PRO A 63 17.56 -24.00 13.61
C PRO A 63 16.58 -24.88 12.83
N SER A 64 16.30 -26.08 13.33
CA SER A 64 15.33 -26.99 12.71
C SER A 64 13.90 -26.45 12.74
N THR A 65 13.51 -25.77 13.82
CA THR A 65 12.18 -25.16 13.94
C THR A 65 12.02 -24.01 12.96
N LEU A 66 13.06 -23.20 12.77
CA LEU A 66 13.03 -22.15 11.76
C LEU A 66 12.95 -22.72 10.35
N GLU A 67 13.74 -23.74 10.05
CA GLU A 67 13.72 -24.38 8.73
C GLU A 67 12.33 -24.95 8.42
N ASN A 68 11.71 -25.66 9.36
CA ASN A 68 10.36 -26.19 9.21
C ASN A 68 9.33 -25.08 9.00
N PHE A 69 9.38 -24.02 9.80
CA PHE A 69 8.50 -22.87 9.64
C PHE A 69 8.61 -22.27 8.24
N LEU A 70 9.82 -21.98 7.77
CA LEU A 70 10.02 -21.36 6.46
C LEU A 70 9.56 -22.28 5.31
N VAL A 71 9.78 -23.60 5.42
CA VAL A 71 9.25 -24.57 4.45
C VAL A 71 7.72 -24.55 4.42
N ARG A 72 7.05 -24.50 5.58
CA ARG A 72 5.57 -24.43 5.63
C ARG A 72 5.02 -23.11 5.12
N ILE A 73 5.74 -22.00 5.31
CA ILE A 73 5.38 -20.72 4.70
C ILE A 73 5.52 -20.80 3.17
N GLU A 74 6.64 -21.31 2.67
CA GLU A 74 6.88 -21.53 1.24
C GLU A 74 5.78 -22.38 0.58
N GLU A 75 5.38 -23.48 1.21
CA GLU A 75 4.33 -24.38 0.72
C GLU A 75 2.97 -23.67 0.58
N GLY A 76 2.60 -22.82 1.53
CA GLY A 76 1.32 -22.10 1.46
C GLY A 76 1.30 -21.06 0.33
N TYR A 77 2.43 -20.39 0.05
CA TYR A 77 2.55 -19.52 -1.13
C TYR A 77 2.43 -20.30 -2.45
N CYS A 78 2.88 -21.55 -2.48
CA CYS A 78 2.81 -22.40 -3.68
C CYS A 78 1.42 -23.01 -3.93
N ARG A 79 0.50 -22.93 -2.96
CA ARG A 79 -0.79 -23.62 -2.96
C ARG A 79 -1.67 -23.29 -4.17
N HIS A 80 -1.74 -22.01 -4.53
CA HIS A 80 -2.62 -21.51 -5.60
C HIS A 80 -1.91 -21.30 -6.94
N ARG A 81 -0.58 -21.44 -6.98
CA ARG A 81 0.25 -21.26 -8.19
C ARG A 81 0.02 -19.91 -8.88
N ASN A 82 -0.01 -18.87 -8.05
CA ASN A 82 -0.23 -17.50 -8.45
C ASN A 82 0.93 -16.98 -9.31
N PRO A 83 0.67 -16.25 -10.41
CA PRO A 83 1.71 -15.57 -11.18
C PRO A 83 2.49 -14.53 -10.37
N TYR A 84 1.82 -13.72 -9.55
CA TYR A 84 2.42 -12.61 -8.80
C TYR A 84 2.49 -12.90 -7.30
N HIS A 85 1.36 -13.11 -6.63
CA HIS A 85 1.30 -13.28 -5.16
C HIS A 85 1.77 -14.70 -4.77
N ASN A 86 3.07 -14.94 -4.91
CA ASN A 86 3.75 -16.21 -4.70
C ASN A 86 4.99 -16.04 -3.81
N ASN A 87 5.76 -17.11 -3.67
CA ASN A 87 6.92 -17.15 -2.80
C ASN A 87 8.06 -16.20 -3.20
N LEU A 88 8.22 -15.91 -4.50
CA LEU A 88 9.18 -14.92 -4.98
C LEU A 88 8.80 -13.51 -4.50
N HIS A 89 7.51 -13.19 -4.53
CA HIS A 89 7.03 -11.88 -4.12
C HIS A 89 7.30 -11.65 -2.63
N ALA A 90 6.96 -12.62 -1.78
CA ALA A 90 7.28 -12.57 -0.37
C ALA A 90 8.79 -12.41 -0.09
N ALA A 91 9.64 -13.11 -0.87
CA ALA A 91 11.09 -12.98 -0.76
C ALA A 91 11.59 -11.59 -1.21
N ASP A 92 11.03 -11.00 -2.26
CA ASP A 92 11.35 -9.63 -2.72
C ASP A 92 10.96 -8.59 -1.67
N VAL A 93 9.78 -8.72 -1.06
CA VAL A 93 9.31 -7.82 0.02
C VAL A 93 10.20 -7.96 1.25
N ALA A 94 10.53 -9.19 1.67
CA ALA A 94 11.44 -9.42 2.79
C ALA A 94 12.85 -8.86 2.55
N GLN A 95 13.38 -9.00 1.32
CA GLN A 95 14.66 -8.40 0.95
C GLN A 95 14.60 -6.87 0.91
N THR A 96 13.51 -6.30 0.39
CA THR A 96 13.31 -4.86 0.35
C THR A 96 13.21 -4.29 1.77
N ILE A 97 12.55 -5.00 2.69
CA ILE A 97 12.55 -4.68 4.12
C ILE A 97 13.97 -4.71 4.70
N HIS A 98 14.76 -5.74 4.39
CA HIS A 98 16.17 -5.80 4.79
C HIS A 98 16.95 -4.57 4.31
N PHE A 99 16.80 -4.18 3.03
CA PHE A 99 17.40 -2.94 2.53
C PHE A 99 16.99 -1.73 3.37
N MET A 100 15.69 -1.57 3.62
CA MET A 100 15.17 -0.45 4.42
C MET A 100 15.74 -0.47 5.84
N LEU A 101 15.87 -1.63 6.47
CA LEU A 101 16.47 -1.78 7.80
C LEU A 101 17.94 -1.38 7.82
N CYS A 102 18.76 -1.89 6.89
CA CYS A 102 20.21 -1.70 6.92
C CYS A 102 20.67 -0.39 6.27
N GLN A 103 20.23 -0.08 5.05
CA GLN A 103 20.76 1.03 4.26
C GLN A 103 20.23 2.39 4.69
N THR A 104 19.00 2.44 5.25
CA THR A 104 18.49 3.69 5.82
C THR A 104 18.95 3.89 7.26
N GLY A 105 19.40 2.83 7.95
CA GLY A 105 19.72 2.85 9.37
C GLY A 105 18.50 2.68 10.30
N LEU A 106 17.32 2.34 9.75
CA LEU A 106 16.10 2.07 10.52
C LEU A 106 16.32 1.04 11.63
N MET A 107 17.16 0.02 11.42
CA MET A 107 17.50 -0.97 12.43
C MET A 107 18.08 -0.38 13.74
N ASN A 108 18.69 0.81 13.69
CA ASN A 108 19.27 1.47 14.87
C ASN A 108 18.21 2.12 15.78
N TRP A 109 16.99 2.31 15.27
CA TRP A 109 15.86 2.85 16.03
C TRP A 109 14.96 1.75 16.62
N LEU A 110 15.09 0.53 16.12
CA LEU A 110 14.25 -0.61 16.47
C LEU A 110 14.90 -1.49 17.54
N THR A 111 14.05 -2.17 18.31
CA THR A 111 14.48 -3.28 19.17
C THR A 111 14.71 -4.54 18.34
N ASP A 112 15.45 -5.50 18.90
CA ASP A 112 15.63 -6.80 18.26
C ASP A 112 14.29 -7.53 18.00
N LEU A 113 13.29 -7.34 18.88
CA LEU A 113 11.97 -7.96 18.76
C LEU A 113 11.17 -7.34 17.62
N GLU A 114 11.26 -6.01 17.47
CA GLU A 114 10.61 -5.27 16.38
C GLU A 114 11.22 -5.64 15.02
N ILE A 115 12.55 -5.78 14.94
CA ILE A 115 13.24 -6.27 13.74
C ILE A 115 12.77 -7.69 13.40
N PHE A 116 12.70 -8.57 14.40
CA PHE A 116 12.22 -9.93 14.21
C PHE A 116 10.77 -9.96 13.70
N ALA A 117 9.88 -9.18 14.32
CA ALA A 117 8.50 -9.06 13.90
C ALA A 117 8.38 -8.53 12.46
N THR A 118 9.20 -7.54 12.09
CA THR A 118 9.16 -6.92 10.75
C THR A 118 9.58 -7.92 9.66
N LEU A 119 10.64 -8.69 9.89
CA LEU A 119 11.09 -9.72 8.96
C LEU A 119 10.05 -10.84 8.81
N VAL A 120 9.47 -11.30 9.92
CA VAL A 120 8.42 -12.33 9.87
C VAL A 120 7.17 -11.82 9.17
N ALA A 121 6.72 -10.60 9.46
CA ALA A 121 5.57 -9.99 8.79
C ALA A 121 5.76 -9.94 7.27
N ALA A 122 6.93 -9.50 6.79
CA ALA A 122 7.24 -9.48 5.37
C ALA A 122 7.19 -10.89 4.73
N LEU A 123 7.70 -11.91 5.41
CA LEU A 123 7.69 -13.29 4.92
C LEU A 123 6.30 -13.93 4.86
N ILE A 124 5.30 -13.38 5.57
CA ILE A 124 3.97 -13.99 5.68
C ILE A 124 2.82 -13.13 5.13
N HIS A 125 3.08 -11.89 4.71
CA HIS A 125 2.04 -10.89 4.48
C HIS A 125 0.97 -11.30 3.45
N ASP A 126 1.31 -12.23 2.55
CA ASP A 126 0.49 -12.76 1.46
C ASP A 126 0.31 -14.30 1.54
N TYR A 127 0.52 -14.89 2.71
CA TYR A 127 0.51 -16.33 2.88
C TYR A 127 -0.82 -16.98 2.45
N GLU A 128 -0.77 -17.93 1.52
CA GLU A 128 -1.94 -18.57 0.89
C GLU A 128 -2.85 -17.63 0.08
N HIS A 129 -2.31 -16.56 -0.50
CA HIS A 129 -3.07 -15.71 -1.44
C HIS A 129 -3.74 -16.53 -2.55
N THR A 130 -4.96 -16.18 -2.92
CA THR A 130 -5.82 -16.96 -3.85
C THR A 130 -5.65 -16.57 -5.33
N GLY A 131 -4.82 -15.56 -5.57
CA GLY A 131 -4.64 -14.97 -6.89
C GLY A 131 -5.81 -14.09 -7.34
N THR A 132 -6.60 -13.61 -6.37
CA THR A 132 -7.78 -12.76 -6.60
C THR A 132 -7.89 -11.72 -5.49
N THR A 133 -8.52 -10.58 -5.75
CA THR A 133 -8.61 -9.45 -4.80
C THR A 133 -9.65 -9.64 -3.69
N ASN A 134 -9.56 -8.82 -2.64
CA ASN A 134 -10.60 -8.73 -1.60
C ASN A 134 -12.01 -8.49 -2.19
N ASN A 135 -12.12 -7.58 -3.17
CA ASN A 135 -13.40 -7.31 -3.84
C ASN A 135 -13.95 -8.54 -4.57
N PHE A 136 -13.10 -9.33 -5.23
CA PHE A 136 -13.54 -10.59 -5.83
C PHE A 136 -14.11 -11.54 -4.78
N HIS A 137 -13.42 -11.70 -3.64
CA HIS A 137 -13.87 -12.56 -2.54
C HIS A 137 -15.26 -12.17 -2.01
N VAL A 138 -15.51 -10.87 -1.86
CA VAL A 138 -16.80 -10.30 -1.42
C VAL A 138 -17.88 -10.52 -2.48
N MET A 139 -17.62 -10.13 -3.72
CA MET A 139 -18.60 -10.22 -4.81
C MET A 139 -18.96 -11.67 -5.18
N ALA A 140 -18.00 -12.59 -5.06
CA ALA A 140 -18.21 -14.01 -5.29
C ALA A 140 -18.80 -14.75 -4.07
N GLY A 141 -18.96 -14.08 -2.92
CA GLY A 141 -19.54 -14.67 -1.71
C GLY A 141 -18.73 -15.86 -1.17
N THR A 142 -17.40 -15.77 -1.22
CA THR A 142 -16.52 -16.88 -0.82
C THR A 142 -16.56 -17.14 0.69
N ASP A 143 -16.24 -18.37 1.11
CA ASP A 143 -16.17 -18.74 2.53
C ASP A 143 -15.20 -17.83 3.33
N THR A 144 -14.09 -17.42 2.73
CA THR A 144 -13.12 -16.51 3.35
C THR A 144 -13.73 -15.13 3.61
N ALA A 145 -14.50 -14.59 2.65
CA ALA A 145 -15.19 -13.31 2.84
C ALA A 145 -16.24 -13.39 3.96
N MET A 146 -17.01 -14.48 3.99
CA MET A 146 -17.98 -14.75 5.05
C MET A 146 -17.32 -14.89 6.43
N LEU A 147 -16.15 -15.54 6.50
CA LEU A 147 -15.40 -15.71 7.75
C LEU A 147 -14.91 -14.37 8.32
N TYR A 148 -14.46 -13.46 7.46
CA TYR A 148 -13.89 -12.17 7.84
C TYR A 148 -14.86 -10.99 7.69
N ASN A 149 -16.12 -11.27 7.38
CA ASN A 149 -17.21 -10.29 7.26
C ASN A 149 -16.82 -9.13 6.33
N ASP A 150 -16.27 -9.48 5.16
CA ASP A 150 -15.91 -8.56 4.06
C ASP A 150 -14.84 -7.50 4.41
N ARG A 151 -14.11 -7.66 5.51
CA ARG A 151 -13.08 -6.69 5.96
C ARG A 151 -11.68 -7.27 5.84
N ALA A 152 -10.82 -6.64 5.04
CA ALA A 152 -9.42 -7.04 4.83
C ALA A 152 -9.30 -8.57 4.74
N VAL A 153 -10.07 -9.15 3.81
CA VAL A 153 -10.44 -10.58 3.80
C VAL A 153 -9.19 -11.44 3.69
N LEU A 154 -8.30 -11.08 2.76
CA LEU A 154 -7.05 -11.77 2.50
C LEU A 154 -6.02 -11.50 3.58
N GLU A 155 -5.84 -10.24 4.01
CA GLU A 155 -4.86 -9.86 5.02
C GLU A 155 -5.16 -10.51 6.37
N ASN A 156 -6.44 -10.61 6.76
CA ASN A 156 -6.86 -11.40 7.92
C ASN A 156 -6.62 -12.90 7.74
N HIS A 157 -6.78 -13.44 6.52
CA HIS A 157 -6.45 -14.84 6.23
C HIS A 157 -4.96 -15.09 6.39
N HIS A 158 -4.10 -14.28 5.75
CA HIS A 158 -2.64 -14.40 5.77
C HIS A 158 -2.13 -14.50 7.21
N VAL A 159 -2.46 -13.50 8.05
CA VAL A 159 -2.01 -13.47 9.45
C VAL A 159 -2.57 -14.64 10.24
N SER A 160 -3.88 -14.89 10.15
CA SER A 160 -4.52 -15.97 10.91
C SER A 160 -3.93 -17.35 10.55
N ALA A 161 -3.74 -17.62 9.26
CA ALA A 161 -3.20 -18.85 8.75
C ALA A 161 -1.74 -19.05 9.15
N SER A 162 -0.88 -18.05 9.01
CA SER A 162 0.52 -18.15 9.43
C SER A 162 0.68 -18.32 10.94
N PHE A 163 -0.17 -17.70 11.75
CA PHE A 163 -0.17 -17.95 13.19
C PHE A 163 -0.73 -19.32 13.59
N ARG A 164 -1.50 -20.01 12.72
CA ARG A 164 -1.81 -21.43 12.91
C ARG A 164 -0.58 -22.30 12.67
N VAL A 165 0.23 -21.99 11.65
CA VAL A 165 1.52 -22.68 11.42
C VAL A 165 2.44 -22.51 12.63
N LEU A 166 2.54 -21.29 13.18
CA LEU A 166 3.33 -21.02 14.39
C LEU A 166 2.84 -21.76 15.66
N LYS A 167 1.65 -22.37 15.64
CA LYS A 167 1.17 -23.22 16.74
C LYS A 167 1.59 -24.68 16.60
N GLU A 168 2.11 -25.11 15.45
CA GLU A 168 2.66 -26.44 15.28
C GLU A 168 3.99 -26.55 16.07
N ASP A 169 4.16 -27.61 16.84
CA ASP A 169 5.31 -27.76 17.77
C ASP A 169 6.66 -27.68 17.05
N ASP A 170 6.73 -28.15 15.81
CA ASP A 170 7.94 -28.17 14.99
C ASP A 170 8.16 -26.89 14.16
N CYS A 171 7.21 -25.96 14.15
CA CYS A 171 7.27 -24.68 13.43
C CYS A 171 7.21 -23.44 14.35
N ASN A 172 7.05 -23.63 15.66
CA ASN A 172 6.92 -22.53 16.61
C ASN A 172 8.26 -21.81 16.88
N ILE A 173 8.64 -20.89 16.00
CA ILE A 173 9.83 -20.04 16.15
C ILE A 173 9.72 -19.03 17.30
N LEU A 174 8.56 -18.93 17.95
CA LEU A 174 8.27 -18.00 19.05
C LEU A 174 8.25 -18.70 20.43
N GLN A 175 8.55 -20.01 20.48
CA GLN A 175 8.38 -20.85 21.67
C GLN A 175 9.15 -20.36 22.91
N ASN A 176 10.23 -19.60 22.72
CA ASN A 176 11.11 -19.13 23.80
C ASN A 176 10.89 -17.65 24.16
N LEU A 177 9.92 -16.97 23.53
CA LEU A 177 9.51 -15.63 23.92
C LEU A 177 8.75 -15.67 25.26
N SER A 178 8.94 -14.65 26.08
CA SER A 178 8.05 -14.36 27.19
C SER A 178 6.63 -14.04 26.70
N LYS A 179 5.66 -14.03 27.62
CA LYS A 179 4.26 -13.72 27.26
C LYS A 179 4.11 -12.28 26.77
N GLU A 180 4.88 -11.37 27.35
CA GLU A 180 4.92 -9.96 27.02
C GLU A 180 5.53 -9.77 25.62
N GLU A 181 6.70 -10.37 25.35
CA GLU A 181 7.34 -10.33 24.03
C GLU A 181 6.45 -10.95 22.95
N PHE A 182 5.81 -12.10 23.22
CA PHE A 182 4.90 -12.72 22.26
C PHE A 182 3.71 -11.80 21.95
N ARG A 183 3.14 -11.14 22.97
CA ARG A 183 2.02 -10.21 22.77
C ARG A 183 2.43 -9.01 21.94
N GLU A 184 3.59 -8.43 22.21
CA GLU A 184 4.14 -7.31 21.44
C GLU A 184 4.43 -7.73 19.99
N PHE A 185 5.18 -8.81 19.80
CA PHE A 185 5.47 -9.40 18.48
C PHE A 185 4.19 -9.64 17.68
N ARG A 186 3.21 -10.30 18.28
CA ARG A 186 1.95 -10.63 17.61
C ARG A 186 1.17 -9.38 17.23
N THR A 187 1.15 -8.36 18.09
CA THR A 187 0.45 -7.10 17.80
C THR A 187 1.11 -6.39 16.62
N LEU A 188 2.45 -6.28 16.62
CA LEU A 188 3.19 -5.67 15.53
C LEU A 188 2.99 -6.39 14.19
N VAL A 189 3.06 -7.72 14.17
CA VAL A 189 2.85 -8.50 12.94
C VAL A 189 1.43 -8.34 12.40
N ILE A 190 0.41 -8.36 13.27
CA ILE A 190 -0.99 -8.13 12.86
C ILE A 190 -1.14 -6.73 12.26
N ASP A 191 -0.65 -5.69 12.95
CA ASP A 191 -0.78 -4.32 12.49
C ASP A 191 -0.10 -4.10 11.14
N MET A 192 1.11 -4.63 10.97
CA MET A 192 1.87 -4.50 9.73
C MET A 192 1.19 -5.17 8.54
N VAL A 193 0.76 -6.43 8.69
CA VAL A 193 0.15 -7.17 7.57
C VAL A 193 -1.24 -6.65 7.25
N LEU A 194 -2.06 -6.26 8.24
CA LEU A 194 -3.35 -5.63 7.94
C LEU A 194 -3.20 -4.27 7.23
N ALA A 195 -2.06 -3.61 7.40
CA ALA A 195 -1.78 -2.34 6.74
C ALA A 195 -1.36 -2.48 5.27
N THR A 196 -1.14 -3.69 4.74
CA THR A 196 -0.90 -3.92 3.31
C THR A 196 -2.18 -3.90 2.48
N ASP A 197 -3.36 -3.96 3.12
CA ASP A 197 -4.64 -3.80 2.42
C ASP A 197 -4.71 -2.41 1.75
N MET A 198 -4.70 -2.44 0.42
CA MET A 198 -4.73 -1.26 -0.43
C MET A 198 -5.94 -0.35 -0.20
N SER A 199 -7.02 -0.85 0.41
CA SER A 199 -8.19 -0.05 0.80
C SER A 199 -7.86 1.03 1.84
N PHE A 200 -6.83 0.82 2.66
CA PHE A 200 -6.38 1.78 3.68
C PHE A 200 -5.24 2.69 3.21
N HIS A 201 -4.70 2.46 2.01
CA HIS A 201 -3.52 3.15 1.46
C HIS A 201 -3.55 4.68 1.65
N PHE A 202 -4.58 5.34 1.13
CA PHE A 202 -4.65 6.81 1.20
C PHE A 202 -4.86 7.33 2.61
N GLN A 203 -5.58 6.58 3.46
CA GLN A 203 -5.77 6.95 4.85
C GLN A 203 -4.45 6.87 5.60
N GLN A 204 -3.67 5.80 5.40
CA GLN A 204 -2.35 5.62 5.98
C GLN A 204 -1.39 6.76 5.59
N LEU A 205 -1.29 7.07 4.28
CA LEU A 205 -0.44 8.17 3.80
C LEU A 205 -0.87 9.54 4.34
N LYS A 206 -2.17 9.83 4.34
CA LYS A 206 -2.70 11.10 4.87
C LYS A 206 -2.40 11.26 6.35
N ASN A 207 -2.62 10.21 7.13
CA ASN A 207 -2.36 10.22 8.56
C ASN A 207 -0.88 10.45 8.87
N MET A 208 0.01 9.76 8.14
CA MET A 208 1.46 9.96 8.30
C MET A 208 1.90 11.37 7.89
N ARG A 209 1.45 11.88 6.73
CA ARG A 209 1.76 13.26 6.33
C ARG A 209 1.35 14.28 7.38
N ASN A 210 0.12 14.18 7.89
CA ASN A 210 -0.36 15.09 8.92
C ASN A 210 0.51 15.02 10.19
N LEU A 211 0.92 13.81 10.60
CA LEU A 211 1.79 13.62 11.75
C LEU A 211 3.17 14.29 11.55
N LEU A 212 3.73 14.19 10.35
CA LEU A 212 5.04 14.79 10.02
C LEU A 212 5.01 16.32 9.92
N THR A 213 3.82 16.94 9.80
CA THR A 213 3.69 18.41 9.80
C THR A 213 3.66 19.04 11.20
N LEU A 214 3.57 18.22 12.25
CA LEU A 214 3.61 18.72 13.62
C LEU A 214 4.99 19.30 13.97
N ALA A 215 5.04 20.27 14.89
CA ALA A 215 6.30 20.88 15.31
C ALA A 215 7.26 19.87 15.97
N GLU A 216 6.69 18.91 16.70
CA GLU A 216 7.41 17.77 17.30
C GLU A 216 6.72 16.46 16.87
N PRO A 217 7.06 15.91 15.69
CA PRO A 217 6.46 14.67 15.22
C PRO A 217 6.86 13.50 16.14
N SER A 218 5.87 12.86 16.74
CA SER A 218 6.06 11.60 17.48
C SER A 218 5.48 10.46 16.65
N VAL A 219 6.36 9.73 15.96
CA VAL A 219 5.96 8.61 15.11
C VAL A 219 5.94 7.33 15.92
N ASP A 220 4.75 6.73 16.02
CA ASP A 220 4.57 5.41 16.60
C ASP A 220 5.26 4.33 15.76
N LYS A 221 5.94 3.39 16.41
CA LYS A 221 6.71 2.32 15.75
C LYS A 221 5.84 1.39 14.93
N SER A 222 4.66 1.01 15.43
CA SER A 222 3.74 0.15 14.69
C SER A 222 3.30 0.83 13.38
N LYS A 223 2.93 2.11 13.45
CA LYS A 223 2.58 2.90 12.25
C LYS A 223 3.75 3.08 11.28
N ALA A 224 4.96 3.29 11.79
CA ALA A 224 6.15 3.44 10.96
C ALA A 224 6.45 2.14 10.21
N LEU A 225 6.52 1.02 10.92
CA LEU A 225 6.81 -0.29 10.33
C LEU A 225 5.70 -0.74 9.36
N SER A 226 4.44 -0.44 9.68
CA SER A 226 3.30 -0.67 8.77
C SER A 226 3.45 0.09 7.47
N LEU A 227 3.87 1.36 7.52
CA LEU A 227 4.12 2.14 6.30
C LEU A 227 5.33 1.61 5.52
N VAL A 228 6.40 1.21 6.22
CA VAL A 228 7.59 0.64 5.57
C VAL A 228 7.23 -0.65 4.85
N LEU A 229 6.49 -1.57 5.48
CA LEU A 229 6.04 -2.82 4.86
C LEU A 229 5.15 -2.53 3.64
N HIS A 230 4.15 -1.65 3.80
CA HIS A 230 3.29 -1.22 2.70
C HIS A 230 4.09 -0.69 1.51
N CYS A 231 5.11 0.13 1.75
CA CYS A 231 5.95 0.67 0.69
C CYS A 231 6.85 -0.39 0.03
N CYS A 232 7.32 -1.38 0.80
CA CYS A 232 8.14 -2.49 0.30
C CYS A 232 7.32 -3.46 -0.57
N ASP A 233 6.08 -3.70 -0.19
CA ASP A 233 5.12 -4.53 -0.92
C ASP A 233 4.88 -3.98 -2.35
N ILE A 234 4.59 -2.69 -2.46
CA ILE A 234 4.37 -2.03 -3.75
C ILE A 234 5.65 -1.51 -4.43
N ALA A 235 6.84 -1.96 -4.02
CA ALA A 235 8.10 -1.33 -4.40
C ALA A 235 8.57 -1.62 -5.83
N HIS A 236 8.05 -2.65 -6.52
CA HIS A 236 8.61 -3.09 -7.80
C HIS A 236 8.71 -1.98 -8.89
N PRO A 237 7.83 -0.95 -8.99
CA PRO A 237 8.00 0.18 -9.92
C PRO A 237 9.15 1.10 -9.60
N SER A 238 9.72 0.97 -8.41
CA SER A 238 10.91 1.68 -7.96
C SER A 238 12.20 0.88 -8.05
N LYS A 239 12.18 -0.32 -8.65
CA LYS A 239 13.37 -1.13 -8.95
C LYS A 239 13.80 -0.98 -10.41
N ARG A 240 14.94 -1.58 -10.78
CA ARG A 240 15.44 -1.61 -12.17
C ARG A 240 14.36 -2.12 -13.15
N TRP A 241 14.35 -1.60 -14.38
CA TRP A 241 13.29 -1.83 -15.37
C TRP A 241 13.00 -3.30 -15.66
N ASP A 242 14.02 -4.13 -15.78
CA ASP A 242 13.89 -5.57 -16.02
C ASP A 242 13.09 -6.27 -14.91
N LEU A 243 13.37 -5.95 -13.64
CA LEU A 243 12.61 -6.45 -12.50
C LEU A 243 11.19 -5.90 -12.50
N HIS A 244 11.05 -4.57 -12.62
CA HIS A 244 9.75 -3.90 -12.61
C HIS A 244 8.82 -4.45 -13.70
N HIS A 245 9.32 -4.57 -14.93
CA HIS A 245 8.56 -5.05 -16.07
C HIS A 245 8.16 -6.52 -15.91
N ARG A 246 9.06 -7.37 -15.40
CA ARG A 246 8.75 -8.78 -15.11
C ARG A 246 7.65 -8.89 -14.06
N TRP A 247 7.75 -8.17 -12.95
CA TRP A 247 6.72 -8.12 -11.92
C TRP A 247 5.38 -7.59 -12.45
N THR A 248 5.40 -6.53 -13.24
CA THR A 248 4.20 -5.98 -13.89
C THR A 248 3.50 -7.02 -14.77
N SER A 249 4.28 -7.78 -15.55
CA SER A 249 3.75 -8.81 -16.44
C SER A 249 3.09 -9.94 -15.64
N LEU A 250 3.70 -10.34 -14.53
CA LEU A 250 3.16 -11.36 -13.63
C LEU A 250 1.85 -10.89 -12.97
N LEU A 251 1.81 -9.66 -12.46
CA LEU A 251 0.61 -9.10 -11.83
C LEU A 251 -0.56 -9.01 -12.81
N LEU A 252 -0.30 -8.57 -14.03
CA LEU A 252 -1.34 -8.48 -15.07
C LEU A 252 -1.88 -9.85 -15.46
N GLU A 253 -1.01 -10.85 -15.62
CA GLU A 253 -1.48 -12.22 -15.89
C GLU A 253 -2.37 -12.74 -14.75
N GLU A 254 -2.09 -12.38 -13.51
CA GLU A 254 -2.94 -12.73 -12.38
C GLU A 254 -4.30 -12.01 -12.41
N PHE A 255 -4.32 -10.70 -12.67
CA PHE A 255 -5.56 -9.94 -12.88
C PHE A 255 -6.38 -10.49 -14.04
N PHE A 256 -5.74 -10.89 -15.13
CA PHE A 256 -6.43 -11.50 -16.26
C PHE A 256 -7.04 -12.86 -15.93
N ARG A 257 -6.37 -13.67 -15.09
CA ARG A 257 -6.97 -14.91 -14.56
C ARG A 257 -8.15 -14.63 -13.64
N GLN A 258 -8.11 -13.57 -12.85
CA GLN A 258 -9.29 -13.13 -12.09
C GLN A 258 -10.43 -12.73 -13.04
N GLY A 259 -10.16 -11.92 -14.07
CA GLY A 259 -11.19 -11.52 -15.02
C GLY A 259 -11.83 -12.70 -15.75
N ASP A 260 -11.04 -13.72 -16.09
CA ASP A 260 -11.59 -14.95 -16.67
C ASP A 260 -12.56 -15.64 -15.69
N LYS A 261 -12.22 -15.71 -14.39
CA LYS A 261 -13.13 -16.23 -13.34
C LYS A 261 -14.37 -15.36 -13.17
N GLU A 262 -14.24 -14.03 -13.20
CA GLU A 262 -15.36 -13.08 -13.11
C GLU A 262 -16.35 -13.33 -14.25
N ARG A 263 -15.84 -13.47 -15.49
CA ARG A 263 -16.66 -13.83 -16.65
C ARG A 263 -17.37 -15.17 -16.47
N GLU A 264 -16.68 -16.20 -15.96
CA GLU A 264 -17.26 -17.53 -15.71
C GLU A 264 -18.39 -17.48 -14.66
N LEU A 265 -18.25 -16.62 -13.65
CA LEU A 265 -19.25 -16.41 -12.60
C LEU A 265 -20.37 -15.43 -13.01
N GLY A 266 -20.30 -14.83 -14.20
CA GLY A 266 -21.24 -13.81 -14.65
C GLY A 266 -21.11 -12.48 -13.88
N LEU A 267 -19.95 -12.22 -13.27
CA LEU A 267 -19.61 -10.96 -12.61
C LEU A 267 -19.07 -9.94 -13.63
N PRO A 268 -19.26 -8.64 -13.40
CA PRO A 268 -18.58 -7.61 -14.18
C PRO A 268 -17.07 -7.71 -13.97
N PHE A 269 -16.30 -7.40 -15.03
CA PHE A 269 -14.85 -7.34 -14.92
C PHE A 269 -14.43 -6.26 -13.93
N SER A 270 -13.57 -6.64 -12.98
CA SER A 270 -12.85 -5.67 -12.16
C SER A 270 -11.91 -4.83 -13.05
N PRO A 271 -11.57 -3.59 -12.62
CA PRO A 271 -10.59 -2.78 -13.31
C PRO A 271 -9.30 -3.56 -13.62
N LEU A 272 -8.77 -3.41 -14.84
CA LEU A 272 -7.57 -4.09 -15.36
C LEU A 272 -7.65 -5.62 -15.49
N CYS A 273 -8.79 -6.24 -15.19
CA CYS A 273 -8.93 -7.70 -15.26
C CYS A 273 -9.37 -8.20 -16.65
N ASP A 274 -9.80 -7.31 -17.55
CA ASP A 274 -10.11 -7.68 -18.95
C ASP A 274 -8.86 -7.60 -19.83
N ARG A 275 -8.29 -8.77 -20.17
CA ARG A 275 -7.12 -8.91 -21.04
C ARG A 275 -7.31 -8.32 -22.46
N ASN A 276 -8.54 -8.09 -22.90
CA ASN A 276 -8.83 -7.56 -24.24
C ASN A 276 -8.94 -6.03 -24.27
N ASN A 277 -9.06 -5.38 -23.12
CA ASN A 277 -9.37 -3.95 -23.02
C ASN A 277 -8.48 -3.20 -22.02
N THR A 278 -7.39 -3.82 -21.57
CA THR A 278 -6.49 -3.23 -20.57
C THR A 278 -5.41 -2.36 -21.23
N LEU A 279 -5.36 -1.09 -20.84
CA LEU A 279 -4.33 -0.13 -21.22
C LEU A 279 -3.16 -0.20 -20.22
N VAL A 280 -2.24 -1.14 -20.44
CA VAL A 280 -1.17 -1.46 -19.47
C VAL A 280 -0.27 -0.26 -19.19
N ALA A 281 0.27 0.37 -20.23
CA ALA A 281 1.26 1.44 -20.07
C ALA A 281 0.67 2.66 -19.34
N GLU A 282 -0.54 3.07 -19.71
CA GLU A 282 -1.27 4.17 -19.09
C GLU A 282 -1.59 3.87 -17.61
N SER A 283 -2.01 2.65 -17.30
CA SER A 283 -2.27 2.21 -15.93
C SER A 283 -1.02 2.22 -15.07
N GLN A 284 0.12 1.76 -15.59
CA GLN A 284 1.39 1.76 -14.85
C GLN A 284 1.94 3.18 -14.60
N ILE A 285 1.77 4.11 -15.56
CA ILE A 285 2.08 5.53 -15.34
C ILE A 285 1.24 6.06 -14.17
N GLY A 286 -0.06 5.75 -14.14
CA GLY A 286 -0.95 6.15 -13.06
C GLY A 286 -0.54 5.54 -11.72
N PHE A 287 -0.23 4.26 -11.68
CA PHE A 287 0.21 3.59 -10.46
C PHE A 287 1.49 4.24 -9.89
N ILE A 288 2.47 4.54 -10.74
CA ILE A 288 3.69 5.24 -10.33
C ILE A 288 3.37 6.65 -9.81
N GLU A 289 2.59 7.45 -10.57
CA GLU A 289 2.31 8.87 -10.25
C GLU A 289 1.46 9.06 -8.99
N PHE A 290 0.47 8.18 -8.77
CA PHE A 290 -0.56 8.40 -7.76
C PHE A 290 -0.42 7.49 -6.54
N ILE A 291 0.31 6.37 -6.64
CA ILE A 291 0.46 5.41 -5.54
C ILE A 291 1.92 5.34 -5.08
N VAL A 292 2.85 4.94 -5.96
CA VAL A 292 4.22 4.59 -5.54
C VAL A 292 5.07 5.83 -5.25
N GLU A 293 5.12 6.83 -6.14
CA GLU A 293 5.87 8.07 -5.89
C GLU A 293 5.42 8.76 -4.58
N PRO A 294 4.12 8.97 -4.32
CA PRO A 294 3.66 9.57 -3.08
C PRO A 294 3.96 8.74 -1.82
N SER A 295 3.95 7.41 -1.93
CA SER A 295 4.25 6.50 -0.81
C SER A 295 5.71 6.54 -0.42
N MET A 296 6.60 6.37 -1.41
CA MET A 296 8.04 6.41 -1.19
C MET A 296 8.51 7.77 -0.67
N ALA A 297 7.86 8.86 -1.11
CA ALA A 297 8.13 10.20 -0.58
C ALA A 297 7.77 10.31 0.92
N VAL A 298 6.55 9.90 1.30
CA VAL A 298 6.12 9.96 2.71
C VAL A 298 6.92 9.03 3.59
N CYS A 299 7.23 7.83 3.12
CA CYS A 299 8.11 6.89 3.82
C CYS A 299 9.50 7.50 4.04
N SER A 300 10.07 8.13 3.02
CA SER A 300 11.36 8.81 3.14
C SER A 300 11.32 9.96 4.15
N ASP A 301 10.30 10.81 4.11
CA ASP A 301 10.16 11.95 5.03
C ASP A 301 9.98 11.46 6.47
N MET A 302 9.23 10.37 6.66
CA MET A 302 9.08 9.71 7.95
C MET A 302 10.41 9.19 8.47
N LEU A 303 11.16 8.44 7.65
CA LEU A 303 12.44 7.87 8.04
C LEU A 303 13.47 8.95 8.39
N GLU A 304 13.55 10.02 7.60
CA GLU A 304 14.44 11.15 7.92
C GLU A 304 14.04 11.84 9.22
N THR A 305 12.73 11.95 9.50
CA THR A 305 12.22 12.54 10.74
C THR A 305 12.59 11.70 11.96
N ILE A 306 12.42 10.37 11.92
CA ILE A 306 12.71 9.51 13.07
C ILE A 306 14.22 9.27 13.28
N LEU A 307 15.00 9.26 12.19
CA LEU A 307 16.43 8.97 12.24
C LEU A 307 17.30 10.22 12.40
N GLY A 308 16.78 11.40 12.07
CA GLY A 308 17.50 12.67 12.20
C GLY A 308 18.07 12.91 13.60
N PRO A 309 17.29 12.75 14.69
CA PRO A 309 17.80 12.93 16.05
C PRO A 309 18.91 11.93 16.44
N ILE A 310 18.90 10.72 15.89
CA ILE A 310 19.86 9.65 16.20
C ILE A 310 21.20 9.90 15.47
N ASN A 311 21.12 10.49 14.27
CA ASN A 311 22.27 10.75 13.42
C ASN A 311 22.73 12.22 13.45
N ALA A 312 22.20 13.02 14.37
CA ALA A 312 22.66 14.40 14.54
C ALA A 312 24.11 14.40 15.04
N PRO A 313 25.01 15.20 14.44
CA PRO A 313 26.40 15.27 14.88
C PRO A 313 26.45 15.70 16.34
N THR A 314 27.23 14.99 17.15
CA THR A 314 27.42 15.35 18.55
C THR A 314 28.31 16.60 18.63
N PRO A 315 28.26 17.40 19.69
CA PRO A 315 29.16 18.56 19.87
C PRO A 315 30.66 18.20 19.80
N ALA A 316 31.02 16.91 19.91
CA ALA A 316 32.38 16.41 19.76
C ALA A 316 32.84 16.29 18.29
N ASP A 317 31.91 16.21 17.33
CA ASP A 317 32.21 16.05 15.90
C ASP A 317 32.45 17.39 15.19
N VAL A 318 32.10 18.50 15.84
CA VAL A 318 32.39 19.86 15.36
C VAL A 318 33.74 20.27 15.93
N ALA A 319 34.82 19.93 15.24
CA ALA A 319 36.16 20.43 15.58
C ALA A 319 36.12 21.96 15.69
N PRO A 320 36.80 22.58 16.68
CA PRO A 320 36.84 24.04 16.78
C PRO A 320 37.52 24.57 15.52
N ILE A 321 36.82 25.43 14.78
CA ILE A 321 37.41 26.21 13.70
C ILE A 321 38.62 26.94 14.31
N SER A 322 39.83 26.50 13.92
CA SER A 322 41.06 27.15 14.32
C SER A 322 41.08 28.55 13.71
N ILE A 323 40.77 29.56 14.53
CA ILE A 323 41.00 30.96 14.19
C ILE A 323 42.52 31.12 14.12
N SER A 324 43.08 31.17 12.91
CA SER A 324 44.45 31.62 12.71
C SER A 324 44.52 33.12 13.01
N GLU A 325 45.07 33.48 14.15
CA GLU A 325 45.50 34.85 14.44
C GLU A 325 46.58 35.25 13.42
N GLN A 326 46.19 35.99 12.39
CA GLN A 326 47.11 36.86 11.67
C GLN A 326 46.94 38.27 12.23
N THR A 327 47.97 38.67 12.98
CA THR A 327 48.24 40.04 13.37
C THR A 327 48.33 40.92 12.12
N ASP A 328 47.42 41.88 11.97
CA ASP A 328 47.87 43.18 11.47
C ASP A 328 47.00 44.34 11.95
N SER A 329 47.67 45.44 12.22
CA SER A 329 47.15 46.63 12.86
C SER A 329 46.53 47.60 11.86
N SER A 330 45.36 48.15 12.23
CA SER A 330 44.87 49.52 11.98
C SER A 330 43.47 49.68 11.33
N LYS A 331 42.60 50.34 12.11
CA LYS A 331 41.46 51.22 11.74
C LYS A 331 40.42 50.73 10.71
N ALA A 332 39.23 50.38 11.21
CA ALA A 332 38.01 51.22 11.21
C ALA A 332 36.76 50.34 11.36
N LYS A 333 35.77 50.88 12.07
CA LYS A 333 34.48 50.26 12.37
C LYS A 333 33.66 50.05 11.10
N ASP A 334 33.13 48.84 10.91
CA ASP A 334 31.78 48.61 10.38
C ASP A 334 31.30 47.22 10.81
N GLY A 335 30.07 47.15 11.29
CA GLY A 335 29.48 45.96 11.88
C GLY A 335 29.20 44.89 10.83
N LEU A 336 29.96 43.79 10.88
CA LEU A 336 29.63 42.55 10.19
C LEU A 336 28.70 41.72 11.07
N ASN A 337 27.42 41.76 10.70
CA ASN A 337 26.40 40.83 11.13
C ASN A 337 26.82 39.41 10.69
N LEU A 338 27.37 38.60 11.60
CA LEU A 338 27.50 37.16 11.40
C LEU A 338 26.11 36.54 11.51
N ASN A 339 25.35 36.62 10.42
CA ASN A 339 24.26 35.69 10.19
C ASN A 339 24.93 34.36 9.85
N CYS A 340 25.23 33.54 10.86
CA CYS A 340 25.61 32.17 10.62
C CYS A 340 24.36 31.47 10.08
N ASP A 341 24.29 31.32 8.76
CA ASP A 341 23.42 30.36 8.10
C ASP A 341 23.88 28.95 8.50
N VAL A 342 23.61 28.57 9.74
CA VAL A 342 23.54 27.18 10.15
C VAL A 342 22.16 26.72 9.73
N GLN A 343 21.96 26.55 8.42
CA GLN A 343 21.02 25.54 7.95
C GLN A 343 21.58 24.22 8.45
N ALA A 344 21.11 23.80 9.64
CA ALA A 344 21.40 22.50 10.20
C ALA A 344 21.23 21.47 9.08
N MET A 345 22.31 20.78 8.69
CA MET A 345 22.24 19.80 7.62
C MET A 345 21.20 18.75 8.03
N LYS A 346 20.03 18.79 7.38
CA LYS A 346 18.95 17.84 7.64
C LYS A 346 19.47 16.47 7.23
N TYR A 347 19.43 15.51 8.16
CA TYR A 347 19.78 14.12 7.88
C TYR A 347 18.98 13.60 6.69
N SER A 348 19.64 12.92 5.76
CA SER A 348 19.03 12.36 4.55
C SER A 348 19.42 10.90 4.41
N ILE A 349 18.43 10.06 4.10
CA ILE A 349 18.64 8.64 3.80
C ILE A 349 19.03 8.44 2.32
N PRO A 350 19.63 7.29 1.95
CA PRO A 350 19.72 6.88 0.56
C PRO A 350 18.33 6.68 -0.08
N LYS A 351 18.14 7.16 -1.31
CA LYS A 351 16.84 7.09 -2.04
C LYS A 351 16.99 6.52 -3.47
N PRO A 352 17.51 5.29 -3.64
CA PRO A 352 17.75 4.69 -4.97
C PRO A 352 16.48 4.57 -5.82
N TRP A 353 15.30 4.50 -5.20
CA TRP A 353 14.00 4.46 -5.87
C TRP A 353 13.71 5.69 -6.74
N VAL A 354 14.24 6.87 -6.41
CA VAL A 354 13.91 8.12 -7.13
C VAL A 354 14.32 8.03 -8.60
N GLY A 355 15.53 7.54 -8.87
CA GLY A 355 16.02 7.36 -10.25
C GLY A 355 15.24 6.29 -11.00
N CYS A 356 14.94 5.18 -10.34
CA CYS A 356 14.20 4.06 -10.94
C CYS A 356 12.76 4.46 -11.30
N LEU A 357 12.05 5.16 -10.41
CA LEU A 357 10.68 5.64 -10.67
C LEU A 357 10.65 6.57 -11.88
N LEU A 358 11.60 7.51 -11.96
CA LEU A 358 11.70 8.43 -13.09
C LEU A 358 11.92 7.69 -14.42
N GLU A 359 12.86 6.75 -14.45
CA GLU A 359 13.20 5.99 -15.65
C GLU A 359 12.05 5.04 -16.06
N ASN A 360 11.45 4.32 -15.11
CA ASN A 360 10.35 3.39 -15.39
C ASN A 360 9.11 4.12 -15.91
N LYS A 361 8.77 5.27 -15.31
CA LYS A 361 7.69 6.15 -15.78
C LYS A 361 7.95 6.66 -17.20
N LYS A 362 9.19 7.03 -17.51
CA LYS A 362 9.58 7.45 -18.86
C LYS A 362 9.39 6.31 -19.86
N ARG A 363 9.83 5.09 -19.53
CA ARG A 363 9.66 3.90 -20.38
C ARG A 363 8.20 3.57 -20.64
N TRP A 364 7.33 3.65 -19.63
CA TRP A 364 5.90 3.48 -19.84
C TRP A 364 5.28 4.59 -20.69
N LYS A 365 5.72 5.84 -20.55
CA LYS A 365 5.27 6.93 -21.44
C LYS A 365 5.64 6.67 -22.89
N GLU A 366 6.85 6.17 -23.14
CA GLU A 366 7.29 5.76 -24.47
C GLU A 366 6.46 4.57 -25.00
N GLN A 367 6.14 3.59 -24.14
CA GLN A 367 5.31 2.45 -24.52
C GLN A 367 3.85 2.86 -24.81
N ALA A 368 3.26 3.73 -24.00
CA ALA A 368 1.90 4.24 -24.21
C ALA A 368 1.75 4.96 -25.56
N LEU A 369 2.77 5.71 -25.99
CA LEU A 369 2.80 6.33 -27.31
C LEU A 369 2.82 5.26 -28.43
N LYS A 370 3.67 4.25 -28.32
CA LYS A 370 3.73 3.14 -29.29
C LYS A 370 2.42 2.36 -29.36
N ASP A 371 1.81 2.09 -28.20
CA ASP A 371 0.53 1.37 -28.12
C ASP A 371 -0.60 2.19 -28.76
N ALA A 372 -0.61 3.52 -28.54
CA ALA A 372 -1.58 4.41 -29.17
C ALA A 372 -1.41 4.47 -30.70
N GLU A 373 -0.17 4.53 -31.20
CA GLU A 373 0.13 4.48 -32.64
C GLU A 373 -0.34 3.15 -33.27
N SER A 374 -0.07 2.02 -32.62
CA SER A 374 -0.51 0.69 -33.06
C SER A 374 -2.04 0.56 -33.14
N ARG A 375 -2.75 1.08 -32.13
CA ARG A 375 -4.23 1.13 -32.12
C ARG A 375 -4.80 2.03 -33.23
N ALA A 376 -4.17 3.18 -33.47
CA ALA A 376 -4.58 4.07 -34.56
C ALA A 376 -4.36 3.43 -35.94
N ALA A 377 -3.28 2.65 -36.11
CA ALA A 377 -3.01 1.93 -37.35
C ALA A 377 -4.05 0.80 -37.61
N THR A 378 -4.44 0.04 -36.59
CA THR A 378 -5.43 -1.04 -36.72
C THR A 378 -6.87 -0.54 -36.94
N GLN A 379 -7.21 0.65 -36.45
CA GLN A 379 -8.51 1.29 -36.72
C GLN A 379 -8.62 1.82 -38.16
N ASN A 380 -7.50 2.22 -38.78
CA ASN A 380 -7.51 2.70 -40.17
C ASN A 380 -7.65 1.56 -41.21
N ASP A 381 -7.43 0.30 -40.82
CA ASP A 381 -7.58 -0.88 -41.68
C ASP A 381 -8.98 -1.56 -41.57
N SER A 382 -9.86 -1.08 -40.67
CA SER A 382 -11.17 -1.67 -40.42
C SER A 382 -12.33 -0.67 -40.63
N ASP A 383 -12.66 -0.40 -41.90
CA ASP A 383 -13.90 0.28 -42.26
C ASP A 383 -15.12 -0.63 -42.01
N SER A 384 -15.66 -0.62 -40.78
CA SER A 384 -17.07 -0.94 -40.52
C SER A 384 -17.57 -0.22 -39.26
N PRO A 385 -18.77 0.41 -39.27
CA PRO A 385 -19.20 1.29 -38.20
C PRO A 385 -20.03 0.52 -37.17
N SER A 386 -19.40 0.10 -36.08
CA SER A 386 -20.13 -0.12 -34.82
C SER A 386 -19.18 0.02 -33.64
N SER A 387 -19.04 1.23 -33.10
CA SER A 387 -18.25 1.49 -31.90
C SER A 387 -19.05 1.15 -30.63
N PRO A 388 -18.49 0.36 -29.68
CA PRO A 388 -19.09 0.13 -28.37
C PRO A 388 -18.70 1.23 -27.38
N GLN A 389 -18.79 2.51 -27.77
CA GLN A 389 -18.43 3.64 -26.90
C GLN A 389 -19.63 4.26 -26.15
N HIS A 390 -20.83 3.68 -26.30
CA HIS A 390 -22.05 4.26 -25.73
C HIS A 390 -22.47 3.65 -24.37
N CYS A 391 -21.84 2.57 -23.89
CA CYS A 391 -22.37 1.78 -22.76
C CYS A 391 -21.81 2.16 -21.36
N PHE A 392 -20.72 2.92 -21.27
CA PHE A 392 -20.03 3.14 -19.98
C PHE A 392 -20.60 4.31 -19.14
N ILE A 393 -21.23 5.30 -19.79
CA ILE A 393 -21.78 6.49 -19.09
C ILE A 393 -23.10 6.17 -18.38
N GLU A 394 -23.90 5.22 -18.89
CA GLU A 394 -25.24 4.92 -18.33
C GLU A 394 -25.22 3.93 -17.17
N PHE A 395 -24.24 3.00 -17.10
CA PHE A 395 -24.27 1.92 -16.12
C PHE A 395 -23.49 2.14 -14.82
N ILE A 396 -22.52 3.07 -14.77
CA ILE A 396 -21.63 3.22 -13.60
C ILE A 396 -21.69 4.63 -12.98
N VAL A 397 -21.85 5.69 -13.79
CA VAL A 397 -21.82 7.07 -13.26
C VAL A 397 -23.10 7.43 -12.49
N GLU A 398 -24.25 6.91 -12.88
CA GLU A 398 -25.52 7.24 -12.21
C GLU A 398 -25.69 6.56 -10.84
N PRO A 399 -25.38 5.26 -10.65
CA PRO A 399 -25.52 4.61 -9.35
C PRO A 399 -24.52 5.12 -8.29
N SER A 400 -23.26 5.36 -8.66
CA SER A 400 -22.23 5.81 -7.71
C SER A 400 -22.43 7.26 -7.23
N MET A 401 -23.05 8.12 -8.05
CA MET A 401 -23.42 9.48 -7.65
C MET A 401 -24.67 9.52 -6.77
N ALA A 402 -25.59 8.56 -6.92
CA ALA A 402 -26.73 8.38 -6.01
C ALA A 402 -26.25 7.95 -4.61
N VAL A 403 -25.31 7.00 -4.53
CA VAL A 403 -24.72 6.55 -3.26
C VAL A 403 -23.99 7.68 -2.53
N CYS A 404 -23.20 8.50 -3.24
CA CYS A 404 -22.54 9.68 -2.64
C CYS A 404 -23.54 10.76 -2.18
N SER A 405 -24.66 10.93 -2.88
CA SER A 405 -25.73 11.85 -2.47
C SER A 405 -26.45 11.38 -1.21
N ASP A 406 -26.78 10.09 -1.14
CA ASP A 406 -27.48 9.47 0.00
C ASP A 406 -26.57 9.42 1.25
N MET A 407 -25.26 9.21 1.05
CA MET A 407 -24.27 9.21 2.13
C MET A 407 -24.06 10.63 2.71
N LEU A 408 -24.10 11.67 1.87
CA LEU A 408 -24.05 13.07 2.31
C LEU A 408 -25.33 13.51 3.04
N GLU A 409 -26.51 13.05 2.59
CA GLU A 409 -27.79 13.30 3.29
C GLU A 409 -27.82 12.64 4.68
N THR A 410 -27.26 11.44 4.81
CA THR A 410 -27.16 10.71 6.08
C THR A 410 -26.21 11.38 7.07
N ILE A 411 -25.10 11.96 6.59
CA ILE A 411 -24.07 12.61 7.43
C ILE A 411 -24.48 14.03 7.84
N LEU A 412 -25.12 14.80 6.96
CA LEU A 412 -25.43 16.21 7.20
C LEU A 412 -26.86 16.44 7.73
N GLY A 413 -27.76 15.45 7.60
CA GLY A 413 -29.13 15.51 8.12
C GLY A 413 -29.24 15.79 9.63
N PRO A 414 -28.42 15.16 10.50
CA PRO A 414 -28.50 15.39 11.95
C PRO A 414 -27.83 16.70 12.42
N ILE A 415 -26.93 17.28 11.62
CA ILE A 415 -26.13 18.46 12.00
C ILE A 415 -26.96 19.76 11.88
N ASN A 416 -28.04 19.74 11.10
CA ASN A 416 -28.92 20.89 10.87
C ASN A 416 -30.34 20.72 11.46
N ALA A 417 -30.54 19.77 12.37
CA ALA A 417 -31.81 19.67 13.09
C ALA A 417 -31.94 20.84 14.09
N PRO A 418 -33.06 21.58 14.11
CA PRO A 418 -33.23 22.69 15.05
C PRO A 418 -33.25 22.17 16.49
N THR A 419 -32.59 22.91 17.39
CA THR A 419 -32.73 22.67 18.83
C THR A 419 -34.12 23.12 19.31
N PRO A 420 -34.64 22.63 20.46
CA PRO A 420 -36.00 22.91 20.93
C PRO A 420 -36.33 24.41 21.17
N ALA A 421 -35.37 25.31 20.98
CA ALA A 421 -35.52 26.75 21.13
C ALA A 421 -36.12 27.46 19.89
N ASP A 422 -36.19 26.81 18.72
CA ASP A 422 -36.60 27.46 17.46
C ASP A 422 -38.08 27.24 17.07
N VAL A 423 -38.88 26.62 17.93
CA VAL A 423 -40.33 26.43 17.69
C VAL A 423 -41.11 27.55 18.37
N ALA A 424 -41.80 28.37 17.56
CA ALA A 424 -42.70 29.43 18.04
C ALA A 424 -43.81 28.87 18.94
N PRO A 425 -44.29 29.62 19.95
CA PRO A 425 -45.28 29.11 20.90
C PRO A 425 -46.63 28.89 20.20
N ILE A 426 -47.17 27.68 20.35
CA ILE A 426 -48.51 27.34 19.91
C ILE A 426 -49.50 28.12 20.78
N SER A 427 -50.30 28.97 20.15
CA SER A 427 -51.42 29.67 20.78
C SER A 427 -52.52 28.66 21.12
N ILE A 428 -52.73 28.43 22.41
CA ILE A 428 -53.89 27.68 22.92
C ILE A 428 -55.08 28.63 22.93
N SER A 429 -56.12 28.32 22.14
CA SER A 429 -57.45 28.88 22.29
C SER A 429 -58.32 27.90 23.07
N GLU A 430 -58.70 28.28 24.28
CA GLU A 430 -59.71 27.58 25.07
C GLU A 430 -61.09 27.74 24.40
N GLN A 431 -61.69 26.61 24.01
CA GLN A 431 -63.15 26.49 23.99
C GLN A 431 -63.55 25.26 24.76
N THR A 432 -64.20 25.52 25.88
CA THR A 432 -64.95 24.59 26.70
C THR A 432 -66.14 24.05 25.92
N ASP A 433 -66.29 22.73 25.82
CA ASP A 433 -67.62 22.14 26.02
C ASP A 433 -67.57 20.70 26.51
N SER A 434 -68.61 20.36 27.27
CA SER A 434 -68.76 19.20 28.11
C SER A 434 -69.47 18.03 27.40
N SER A 435 -69.20 16.82 27.91
CA SER A 435 -70.03 15.60 27.85
C SER A 435 -69.63 14.48 26.85
N LYS A 436 -69.44 13.26 27.42
CA LYS A 436 -69.56 11.91 26.81
C LYS A 436 -68.50 11.58 25.74
N ALA A 437 -67.98 10.38 25.54
CA ALA A 437 -68.01 9.06 26.16
C ALA A 437 -66.81 8.29 25.54
N LYS A 438 -66.52 7.10 26.08
CA LYS A 438 -65.53 6.12 25.64
C LYS A 438 -65.44 5.96 24.10
N ASP A 439 -64.22 5.99 23.55
CA ASP A 439 -63.62 4.95 22.70
C ASP A 439 -62.35 5.48 22.01
N GLY A 440 -61.43 4.57 21.67
CA GLY A 440 -60.02 4.84 21.40
C GLY A 440 -59.71 5.89 20.32
N LEU A 441 -58.62 6.64 20.54
CA LEU A 441 -58.00 7.51 19.56
C LEU A 441 -56.53 7.15 19.37
N ASN A 442 -56.27 6.62 18.18
CA ASN A 442 -55.00 6.39 17.54
C ASN A 442 -54.29 7.74 17.34
N LEU A 443 -53.13 7.96 17.97
CA LEU A 443 -52.29 9.13 17.71
C LEU A 443 -51.47 8.88 16.43
N ASN A 444 -52.15 8.95 15.28
CA ASN A 444 -51.48 9.20 14.01
C ASN A 444 -51.11 10.69 13.99
N CYS A 445 -49.89 11.02 14.41
CA CYS A 445 -49.28 12.27 14.04
C CYS A 445 -48.88 12.14 12.57
N ASP A 446 -49.71 12.68 11.66
CA ASP A 446 -49.30 12.97 10.29
C ASP A 446 -48.23 14.06 10.34
N VAL A 447 -46.97 13.65 10.52
CA VAL A 447 -45.83 14.48 10.18
C VAL A 447 -45.84 14.56 8.65
N GLN A 448 -46.55 15.54 8.09
CA GLN A 448 -46.26 16.00 6.74
C GLN A 448 -44.81 16.47 6.74
N ALA A 449 -43.91 15.59 6.31
CA ALA A 449 -42.52 15.94 6.05
C ALA A 449 -42.53 17.06 5.01
N MET A 450 -42.36 18.30 5.45
CA MET A 450 -42.06 19.42 4.57
C MET A 450 -40.79 19.04 3.80
N LYS A 451 -40.94 18.71 2.51
CA LYS A 451 -39.81 18.52 1.60
C LYS A 451 -39.08 19.86 1.48
N TYR A 452 -38.06 20.06 2.30
CA TYR A 452 -37.13 21.16 2.16
C TYR A 452 -36.30 20.95 0.88
N SER A 453 -36.46 21.86 -0.08
CA SER A 453 -35.61 21.90 -1.26
C SER A 453 -34.37 22.74 -0.95
N ILE A 454 -33.24 22.10 -0.68
CA ILE A 454 -31.94 22.76 -0.54
C ILE A 454 -31.59 23.38 -1.89
N PRO A 455 -31.33 24.70 -1.99
CA PRO A 455 -30.81 25.30 -3.22
C PRO A 455 -29.47 24.63 -3.55
N LYS A 456 -29.35 24.09 -4.78
CA LYS A 456 -28.15 23.37 -5.25
C LYS A 456 -27.33 24.24 -6.23
N PRO A 457 -26.62 25.29 -5.76
CA PRO A 457 -25.88 26.21 -6.64
C PRO A 457 -24.78 25.51 -7.45
N TRP A 458 -24.34 24.31 -7.05
CA TRP A 458 -23.38 23.48 -7.77
C TRP A 458 -23.99 22.72 -8.95
N VAL A 459 -25.31 22.59 -9.10
CA VAL A 459 -25.94 21.84 -10.20
C VAL A 459 -25.59 22.44 -11.56
N GLY A 460 -25.54 23.77 -11.66
CA GLY A 460 -25.06 24.47 -12.85
C GLY A 460 -23.59 24.15 -13.15
N CYS A 461 -22.73 24.21 -12.13
CA CYS A 461 -21.31 23.88 -12.24
C CYS A 461 -21.09 22.41 -12.64
N LEU A 462 -21.89 21.48 -12.11
CA LEU A 462 -21.85 20.05 -12.43
C LEU A 462 -22.34 19.75 -13.84
N LEU A 463 -23.40 20.41 -14.31
CA LEU A 463 -23.86 20.29 -15.69
C LEU A 463 -22.83 20.84 -16.68
N GLU A 464 -22.19 21.95 -16.33
CA GLU A 464 -21.14 22.54 -17.16
C GLU A 464 -19.86 21.69 -17.17
N ASN A 465 -19.48 21.13 -16.01
CA ASN A 465 -18.39 20.16 -15.92
C ASN A 465 -18.72 18.87 -16.67
N LYS A 466 -19.96 18.37 -16.61
CA LYS A 466 -20.44 17.21 -17.40
C LYS A 466 -20.31 17.47 -18.90
N LYS A 467 -20.62 18.70 -19.36
CA LYS A 467 -20.44 19.09 -20.77
C LYS A 467 -18.96 19.18 -21.15
N ARG A 468 -18.13 19.78 -20.30
CA ARG A 468 -16.68 19.87 -20.50
C ARG A 468 -16.01 18.49 -20.51
N TRP A 469 -16.45 17.56 -19.66
CA TRP A 469 -15.94 16.19 -19.61
C TRP A 469 -16.34 15.39 -20.84
N LYS A 470 -17.59 15.53 -21.33
CA LYS A 470 -18.01 14.94 -22.62
C LYS A 470 -17.20 15.49 -23.80
N GLU A 471 -16.97 16.80 -23.84
CA GLU A 471 -16.15 17.43 -24.89
C GLU A 471 -14.67 17.04 -24.80
N GLN A 472 -14.12 16.80 -23.60
CA GLN A 472 -12.74 16.35 -23.42
C GLN A 472 -12.55 14.86 -23.75
N ALA A 473 -13.56 14.03 -23.47
CA ALA A 473 -13.60 12.63 -23.89
C ALA A 473 -13.66 12.51 -25.42
N LEU A 474 -14.48 13.33 -26.09
CA LEU A 474 -14.53 13.43 -27.57
C LEU A 474 -13.22 13.96 -28.18
N LYS A 475 -12.39 14.68 -27.41
CA LYS A 475 -11.08 15.20 -27.83
C LYS A 475 -9.90 14.31 -27.41
N GLY A 476 -10.14 13.10 -26.91
CA GLY A 476 -9.11 12.12 -26.58
C GLY A 476 -8.19 12.48 -25.41
N LYS A 477 -8.55 13.42 -24.53
CA LYS A 477 -7.72 13.79 -23.37
C LYS A 477 -8.04 12.89 -22.16
N GLN A 478 -7.37 11.73 -22.08
CA GLN A 478 -7.57 10.66 -21.08
C GLN A 478 -6.87 10.90 -19.71
N LYS A 479 -7.07 12.03 -19.04
CA LYS A 479 -6.41 12.28 -17.73
C LYS A 479 -7.23 11.92 -16.48
N LEU A 480 -8.44 11.35 -16.62
CA LEU A 480 -9.39 11.22 -15.50
C LEU A 480 -9.78 9.77 -15.13
N TYR A 481 -9.17 8.75 -15.74
CA TYR A 481 -9.49 7.35 -15.45
C TYR A 481 -8.90 6.83 -14.12
N ILE A 482 -7.99 7.57 -13.50
CA ILE A 482 -7.13 7.04 -12.43
C ILE A 482 -7.74 7.17 -11.02
N LEU A 483 -8.76 8.01 -10.82
CA LEU A 483 -9.38 8.16 -9.50
C LEU A 483 -10.22 6.95 -9.06
N TYR A 484 -10.57 6.06 -9.99
CA TYR A 484 -11.36 4.85 -9.73
C TYR A 484 -10.50 3.63 -9.33
N PHE A 485 -9.17 3.78 -9.32
CA PHE A 485 -8.24 2.68 -9.02
C PHE A 485 -8.04 2.44 -7.51
N VAL A 486 -8.55 3.32 -6.65
CA VAL A 486 -8.18 3.36 -5.22
C VAL A 486 -9.37 3.63 -4.30
N MET A 487 -10.58 3.36 -4.79
CA MET A 487 -11.80 3.22 -4.00
C MET A 487 -12.40 1.88 -4.33
#